data_AF-H9VFA0-F1
#
_entry.id   AF-H9VFA0-F1
#
_cell.length_a   1.000
_cell.length_b   1.000
_cell.length_c   1.000
_cell.angle_alpha   90.00
_cell.angle_beta   90.00
_cell.angle_gamma   90.00
#
_symmetry.space_group_name_H-M   'P 1'
#
loop_
_entity.id
_entity.type
_entity.pdbx_description
1 polymer ?
#
loop_
_entity_poly.entity_id
_entity_poly.type
_entity_poly.pdbx_seq_one_letter_code
_entity_poly.pdbx_strand_id
1 'polypeptide(L)' 'CGITSYFIPRSNPDGFAVTVNCVDAGTIKHVEFGYFDGKNWEEAYEKRNRASLSKVSTD' A
#
# COMPACT_ATOMS: atom_id res chain seq x y z
N CYS A 1 -18.01 -2.15 12.02
CA CYS A 1 -17.09 -1.39 12.90
C CYS A 1 -16.69 -0.02 12.33
N GLY A 2 -17.01 0.33 11.08
CA GLY A 2 -16.71 1.66 10.51
C GLY A 2 -15.29 1.82 9.97
N ILE A 3 -14.50 0.74 9.89
CA ILE A 3 -13.17 0.77 9.29
C ILE A 3 -13.26 0.74 7.76
N THR A 4 -12.34 1.42 7.10
CA THR A 4 -12.15 1.31 5.65
C THR A 4 -11.33 0.06 5.33
N SER A 5 -12.00 -1.00 4.88
CA SER A 5 -11.33 -2.27 4.56
C SER A 5 -10.38 -2.15 3.37
N TYR A 6 -10.74 -1.32 2.37
CA TYR A 6 -9.90 -1.01 1.22
C TYR A 6 -10.26 0.35 0.60
N PHE A 7 -9.32 0.94 -0.16
CA PHE A 7 -9.53 2.20 -0.89
C PHE A 7 -8.51 2.37 -2.03
N ILE A 8 -8.77 3.34 -2.92
CA ILE A 8 -7.82 3.77 -3.96
C ILE A 8 -7.00 4.94 -3.40
N PRO A 9 -5.69 4.80 -3.16
CA PRO A 9 -4.85 5.87 -2.62
C PRO A 9 -4.44 6.88 -3.70
N ARG A 10 -4.32 8.16 -3.33
CA ARG A 10 -3.81 9.22 -4.24
C ARG A 10 -2.43 8.90 -4.82
N SER A 11 -1.58 8.23 -4.05
CA SER A 11 -0.21 7.86 -4.41
C SER A 11 -0.11 6.63 -5.33
N ASN A 12 -1.24 5.95 -5.60
CA ASN A 12 -1.33 4.81 -6.52
C ASN A 12 -2.77 4.74 -7.07
N PRO A 13 -3.16 5.66 -7.97
CA PRO A 13 -4.55 5.85 -8.39
C PRO A 13 -5.17 4.67 -9.14
N ASP A 14 -4.32 3.78 -9.66
CA ASP A 14 -4.68 2.57 -10.40
C ASP A 14 -4.38 1.30 -9.58
N GLY A 15 -4.29 1.43 -8.25
CA GLY A 15 -4.13 0.31 -7.32
C GLY A 15 -5.06 0.40 -6.12
N PHE A 16 -5.02 -0.66 -5.30
CA PHE A 16 -5.81 -0.74 -4.07
C PHE A 16 -4.90 -0.80 -2.83
N ALA A 17 -5.27 -0.07 -1.80
CA ALA A 17 -4.75 -0.24 -0.45
C ALA A 17 -5.75 -1.10 0.34
N VAL A 18 -5.25 -2.11 1.07
CA VAL A 18 -6.05 -3.02 1.90
C VAL A 18 -5.58 -2.94 3.34
N THR A 19 -6.52 -2.84 4.28
CA THR A 19 -6.23 -2.85 5.71
C THR A 19 -5.94 -4.29 6.15
N VAL A 20 -4.68 -4.59 6.50
CA VAL A 20 -4.21 -5.95 6.83
C VAL A 20 -5.08 -6.65 7.89
N ASN A 21 -5.51 -5.94 8.93
CA ASN A 21 -6.36 -6.49 9.99
C ASN A 21 -7.77 -6.88 9.54
N CYS A 22 -8.19 -6.51 8.32
CA CYS A 22 -9.47 -6.91 7.74
C CYS A 22 -9.36 -8.15 6.85
N VAL A 23 -8.17 -8.73 6.72
CA VAL A 23 -7.93 -9.92 5.90
C VAL A 23 -7.96 -11.17 6.77
N ASP A 24 -8.59 -12.23 6.27
CA ASP A 24 -8.69 -13.51 6.97
C ASP A 24 -7.30 -14.11 7.28
N ALA A 25 -7.20 -14.75 8.44
CA ALA A 25 -5.97 -15.42 8.85
C ALA A 25 -5.60 -16.52 7.84
N GLY A 26 -4.33 -16.55 7.42
CA GLY A 26 -3.80 -17.50 6.43
C GLY A 26 -3.86 -17.03 4.97
N THR A 27 -4.54 -15.91 4.67
CA THR A 27 -4.55 -15.34 3.30
C THR A 27 -3.23 -14.64 2.95
N ILE A 28 -2.64 -13.90 3.89
CA ILE A 28 -1.40 -13.15 3.66
C ILE A 28 -0.20 -14.04 3.99
N LYS A 29 0.69 -14.23 3.00
CA LYS A 29 1.93 -15.02 3.16
C LYS A 29 3.08 -14.23 3.77
N HIS A 30 3.14 -12.93 3.53
CA HIS A 30 4.23 -12.06 3.96
C HIS A 30 3.73 -10.61 4.09
N VAL A 31 4.19 -9.90 5.12
CA VAL A 31 4.02 -8.46 5.33
C VAL A 31 5.38 -7.83 5.53
N GLU A 32 5.69 -6.79 4.76
CA GLU A 32 6.87 -5.95 4.96
C GLU A 32 6.45 -4.58 5.49
N PHE A 33 7.09 -4.12 6.56
CA PHE A 33 6.87 -2.79 7.13
C PHE A 33 7.96 -1.82 6.67
N GLY A 34 7.56 -0.62 6.27
CA GLY A 34 8.48 0.45 5.92
C GLY A 34 8.04 1.78 6.54
N TYR A 35 9.01 2.58 6.97
CA TYR A 35 8.77 3.93 7.46
C TYR A 35 8.44 4.87 6.29
N PHE A 36 7.59 5.85 6.55
CA PHE A 36 7.25 6.91 5.60
C PHE A 36 7.30 8.26 6.32
N ASP A 37 8.04 9.21 5.76
CA ASP A 37 8.09 10.57 6.28
C ASP A 37 6.91 11.37 5.72
N GLY A 38 5.89 11.56 6.55
CA GLY A 38 4.72 12.37 6.19
C GLY A 38 4.97 13.88 6.21
N LYS A 39 6.08 14.36 6.80
CA LYS A 39 6.41 15.80 6.81
C LYS A 39 7.01 16.23 5.48
N ASN A 40 7.90 15.41 4.92
CA ASN A 40 8.54 15.63 3.62
C ASN A 40 7.89 14.74 2.54
N TRP A 41 6.58 14.96 2.29
CA TRP A 41 5.75 14.04 1.50
C TRP A 41 6.29 13.82 0.08
N GLU A 42 6.63 14.88 -0.65
CA GLU A 42 7.09 14.81 -2.04
C GLU A 42 8.37 13.98 -2.15
N GLU A 43 9.39 14.28 -1.33
CA GLU A 43 10.65 13.53 -1.34
C GLU A 43 10.45 12.06 -0.94
N ALA A 44 9.67 11.81 0.12
CA ALA A 44 9.38 10.46 0.57
C ALA A 44 8.60 9.67 -0.49
N TYR A 45 7.68 10.30 -1.21
CA TYR A 45 6.91 9.69 -2.28
C TYR A 45 7.77 9.37 -3.51
N GLU A 46 8.57 10.32 -3.99
CA GLU A 46 9.50 10.10 -5.12
C GLU A 46 10.50 8.99 -4.82
N LYS A 47 11.05 8.97 -3.60
CA LYS A 47 11.97 7.90 -3.16
C LYS A 47 11.26 6.55 -3.04
N ARG A 48 9.99 6.55 -2.63
CA ARG A 48 9.19 5.34 -2.39
C ARG A 48 8.33 5.07 -3.62
N ASN A 49 8.91 4.45 -4.65
CA ASN A 49 8.21 3.98 -5.85
C ASN A 49 7.24 2.81 -5.54
N ARG A 50 6.22 3.04 -4.69
CA ARG A 50 5.33 1.98 -4.18
C ARG A 50 4.27 1.57 -5.20
N ALA A 51 3.94 2.47 -6.14
CA ALA A 51 3.02 2.17 -7.22
C ALA A 51 3.56 1.03 -8.10
N SER A 52 4.86 1.06 -8.45
CA SER A 52 5.48 -0.02 -9.25
C SER A 52 5.49 -1.36 -8.52
N LEU A 53 5.74 -1.38 -7.21
CA LEU A 53 5.71 -2.61 -6.38
C LEU A 53 4.33 -3.28 -6.32
N SER A 54 3.27 -2.54 -6.64
CA SER A 54 1.90 -3.08 -6.65
C SER A 54 1.45 -3.65 -7.99
N LYS A 55 2.29 -3.53 -9.03
CA LYS A 55 1.97 -4.03 -10.36
C LYS A 55 2.43 -5.47 -10.50
N VAL A 56 1.62 -6.27 -11.19
CA VAL A 56 2.02 -7.62 -11.59
C VAL A 56 3.15 -7.48 -12.61
N SER A 57 4.26 -8.18 -12.41
CA SER A 57 5.31 -8.27 -13.43
C SER A 57 4.70 -8.95 -14.65
N THR A 58 4.58 -8.23 -15.75
CA THR A 58 4.22 -8.82 -17.04
C THR A 58 5.52 -9.37 -17.62
N ASP A 59 5.71 -10.69 -17.52
CA ASP A 59 6.67 -11.42 -18.35
C ASP A 59 6.11 -11.62 -19.77
#